data_AF-A0A8T4REU6-F1
#
_entry.id   AF-A0A8T4REU6-F1
#
_cell.length_a   1.000
_cell.length_b   1.000
_cell.length_c   1.000
_cell.angle_alpha   90.00
_cell.angle_beta   90.00
_cell.angle_gamma   90.00
#
_symmetry.space_group_name_H-M   'P 1'
#
loop_
_entity.id
_entity.type
_entity.pdbx_description
1 polymer ?
#
loop_
_entity_poly.entity_id
_entity_poly.type
_entity_poly.pdbx_seq_one_letter_code
_entity_poly.pdbx_strand_id
1 'polypeptide(L)'
;MEEAFILSVAQISSLLTVLVGFVAIFLLVRAAQGLFTGQFKTTLWLGALSFVLTLTGVTAMMFYHFGGESEVAEFLEHVWYAFIFLSLLFSLFESYHLINFGKGFVKIKEFTKKKTAKNKSIKRKR
;
A
#
# COMPACT_ATOMS: atom_id res chain seq x y z
N MET A 1 -11.25 -20.17 29.71
CA MET A 1 -12.41 -19.62 28.97
C MET A 1 -12.00 -18.39 28.16
N GLU A 2 -11.22 -17.48 28.74
CA GLU A 2 -10.76 -16.24 28.10
C GLU A 2 -9.80 -16.48 26.91
N GLU A 3 -8.86 -17.42 27.03
CA GLU A 3 -7.90 -17.75 25.96
C GLU A 3 -8.57 -18.28 24.68
N ALA A 4 -9.57 -19.16 24.82
CA ALA A 4 -10.32 -19.69 23.69
C ALA A 4 -11.13 -18.61 22.96
N PHE A 5 -11.63 -17.62 23.71
CA PHE A 5 -12.32 -16.47 23.14
C PHE A 5 -11.35 -15.58 22.34
N ILE A 6 -10.18 -15.25 22.92
CA ILE A 6 -9.15 -14.44 22.24
C ILE A 6 -8.70 -15.11 20.95
N LEU A 7 -8.43 -16.42 20.98
CA LEU A 7 -8.03 -17.18 19.80
C LEU A 7 -9.10 -17.15 18.71
N SER A 8 -10.38 -17.33 19.08
CA SER A 8 -11.50 -17.28 18.13
C SER A 8 -11.63 -15.91 17.46
N VAL A 9 -11.47 -14.82 18.24
CA VAL A 9 -11.46 -13.45 17.71
C VAL A 9 -10.30 -13.25 16.73
N ALA A 10 -9.11 -13.74 17.05
CA ALA A 10 -7.93 -13.66 16.17
C ALA A 10 -8.12 -14.44 14.86
N GLN A 11 -8.70 -15.63 14.92
CA GLN A 11 -9.02 -16.45 13.75
C GLN A 11 -10.03 -15.76 12.83
N ILE A 12 -11.14 -15.24 13.39
CA ILE A 12 -12.18 -14.57 12.61
C ILE A 12 -11.67 -13.27 11.99
N SER A 13 -10.95 -12.46 12.77
CA SER A 13 -10.40 -11.19 12.29
C SER A 13 -9.36 -11.40 11.19
N SER A 14 -8.41 -12.33 11.36
CA SER A 14 -7.42 -12.66 10.34
C SER A 14 -8.06 -13.16 9.04
N LEU A 15 -9.05 -14.06 9.13
CA LEU A 15 -9.81 -14.54 7.98
C LEU A 15 -10.51 -13.38 7.24
N LEU A 16 -11.19 -12.50 7.98
CA LEU A 16 -11.87 -11.35 7.40
C LEU A 16 -10.88 -10.39 6.73
N THR A 17 -9.73 -10.12 7.36
CA THR A 17 -8.67 -9.29 6.79
C THR A 17 -8.14 -9.87 5.49
N VAL A 18 -7.94 -11.19 5.42
CA VAL A 18 -7.47 -11.85 4.19
C VAL A 18 -8.50 -11.69 3.06
N LEU A 19 -9.78 -11.95 3.34
CA LEU A 19 -10.86 -11.82 2.35
C LEU A 19 -10.99 -10.38 1.83
N VAL A 20 -11.03 -9.40 2.74
CA VAL A 20 -11.09 -7.97 2.37
C VAL A 20 -9.82 -7.56 1.62
N GLY A 21 -8.66 -8.09 2.02
CA GLY A 21 -7.39 -7.83 1.36
C GLY A 21 -7.37 -8.29 -0.11
N PHE A 22 -7.91 -9.47 -0.42
CA PHE A 22 -8.03 -9.92 -1.81
C PHE A 22 -8.92 -9.00 -2.64
N VAL A 23 -10.04 -8.53 -2.08
CA VAL A 23 -10.91 -7.56 -2.74
C VAL A 23 -10.17 -6.24 -2.98
N ALA A 24 -9.40 -5.77 -1.99
CA ALA A 24 -8.60 -4.55 -2.12
C ALA A 24 -7.52 -4.68 -3.22
N ILE A 25 -6.81 -5.81 -3.31
CA ILE A 25 -5.85 -6.07 -4.40
C ILE A 25 -6.55 -5.99 -5.75
N PHE A 26 -7.70 -6.65 -5.89
CA PHE A 26 -8.45 -6.65 -7.14
C PHE A 26 -8.83 -5.22 -7.58
N LEU A 27 -9.33 -4.41 -6.65
CA LEU A 27 -9.67 -3.00 -6.91
C LEU A 27 -8.42 -2.18 -7.26
N LEU A 28 -7.30 -2.41 -6.58
CA LEU A 28 -6.05 -1.70 -6.79
C LEU A 28 -5.44 -2.01 -8.16
N VAL A 29 -5.45 -3.28 -8.59
CA VAL A 29 -5.04 -3.70 -9.94
C VAL A 29 -5.93 -3.04 -11.00
N ARG A 30 -7.25 -3.00 -10.80
CA ARG A 30 -8.16 -2.31 -11.73
C ARG A 30 -7.91 -0.82 -11.80
N ALA A 31 -7.67 -0.16 -10.66
CA ALA A 31 -7.29 1.24 -10.63
C ALA A 31 -5.97 1.47 -11.36
N ALA A 32 -4.99 0.58 -11.19
CA ALA A 32 -3.69 0.64 -11.85
C ALA A 32 -3.77 0.59 -13.37
N GLN A 33 -4.68 -0.22 -13.91
CA GLN A 33 -4.90 -0.35 -15.35
C GLN A 33 -5.46 0.92 -15.98
N GLY A 34 -6.24 1.71 -15.22
CA GLY A 34 -6.85 2.97 -15.69
C GLY A 34 -5.96 4.20 -15.60
N LEU A 35 -4.78 4.11 -14.99
CA LEU A 35 -3.88 5.25 -14.75
C LEU A 35 -2.82 5.40 -15.85
N PHE A 36 -2.69 6.62 -16.38
CA PHE A 36 -1.71 6.97 -17.41
C PHE A 36 -0.25 6.81 -16.93
N THR A 37 0.63 6.52 -17.89
CA THR A 37 2.05 6.20 -17.71
C THR A 37 2.85 7.33 -17.06
N GLY A 38 3.72 7.00 -16.10
CA GLY A 38 4.61 7.94 -15.43
C GLY A 38 4.89 7.58 -13.97
N GLN A 39 5.34 8.57 -13.19
CA GLN A 39 5.68 8.40 -11.76
C GLN A 39 4.51 7.91 -10.89
N PHE A 40 3.26 8.22 -11.28
CA PHE A 40 2.07 7.77 -10.55
C PHE A 40 1.87 6.25 -10.63
N LYS A 41 2.18 5.66 -11.79
CA LYS A 41 2.16 4.20 -11.97
C LYS A 41 3.20 3.53 -11.08
N THR A 42 4.41 4.09 -10.98
CA THR A 42 5.47 3.56 -10.10
C THR A 42 5.06 3.59 -8.62
N THR A 43 4.55 4.72 -8.12
CA THR A 43 4.08 4.81 -6.72
C THR A 43 2.97 3.82 -6.44
N LEU A 44 2.00 3.70 -7.36
CA LEU A 44 0.89 2.78 -7.20
C LEU A 44 1.33 1.31 -7.20
N TRP A 45 2.32 0.93 -8.03
CA TRP A 45 2.88 -0.42 -8.01
C TRP A 45 3.69 -0.71 -6.75
N LEU A 46 4.41 0.27 -6.21
CA LEU A 46 5.11 0.13 -4.92
C LEU A 46 4.11 -0.09 -3.78
N GLY A 47 3.03 0.68 -3.74
CA GLY A 47 1.94 0.48 -2.79
C GLY A 47 1.24 -0.86 -2.96
N ALA A 48 0.99 -1.28 -4.21
CA ALA A 48 0.44 -2.62 -4.51
C ALA A 48 1.34 -3.72 -3.96
N LEU A 49 2.66 -3.62 -4.17
CA LEU A 49 3.63 -4.60 -3.71
C LEU A 49 3.71 -4.63 -2.18
N SER A 50 3.78 -3.47 -1.53
CA SER A 50 3.72 -3.35 -0.06
C SER A 50 2.46 -4.02 0.52
N PHE A 51 1.32 -3.78 -0.13
CA PHE A 51 0.05 -4.37 0.28
C PHE A 51 0.02 -5.89 0.09
N VAL A 52 0.53 -6.40 -1.03
CA VAL A 52 0.65 -7.85 -1.28
C VAL A 52 1.54 -8.51 -0.23
N LEU A 53 2.70 -7.93 0.08
CA LEU A 53 3.60 -8.45 1.13
C LEU A 53 2.89 -8.50 2.49
N THR A 54 2.16 -7.43 2.84
CA THR A 54 1.36 -7.38 4.07
C THR A 54 0.32 -8.47 4.10
N LEU A 55 -0.43 -8.66 3.00
CA LEU A 55 -1.48 -9.66 2.90
C LEU A 55 -0.92 -11.08 3.01
N THR A 56 0.24 -11.35 2.40
CA THR A 56 0.93 -12.64 2.53
C THR A 56 1.34 -12.89 3.97
N GLY A 57 1.89 -11.88 4.67
CA GLY A 57 2.21 -11.97 6.09
C GLY A 57 0.98 -12.28 6.95
N VAL A 58 -0.11 -11.53 6.79
CA VAL A 58 -1.38 -11.76 7.51
C VAL A 58 -1.97 -13.14 7.20
N THR A 59 -1.84 -13.61 5.96
CA THR A 59 -2.28 -14.95 5.57
C THR A 59 -1.47 -16.04 6.27
N ALA A 60 -0.16 -15.86 6.42
CA ALA A 60 0.68 -16.80 7.17
C ALA A 60 0.22 -16.92 8.63
N MET A 61 -0.12 -15.81 9.29
CA MET A 61 -0.63 -15.86 10.67
C MET A 61 -2.07 -16.32 10.79
N MET A 62 -2.90 -16.12 9.76
CA MET A 62 -4.17 -16.82 9.70
C MET A 62 -3.90 -18.33 9.80
N PHE A 63 -3.02 -18.88 8.95
CA PHE A 63 -2.67 -20.30 9.05
C PHE A 63 -2.02 -20.68 10.40
N TYR A 64 -1.20 -19.82 11.01
CA TYR A 64 -0.68 -20.02 12.36
C TYR A 64 -1.81 -20.22 13.39
N HIS A 65 -2.78 -19.30 13.43
CA HIS A 65 -3.89 -19.37 14.38
C HIS A 65 -4.82 -20.57 14.17
N PHE A 66 -4.91 -21.08 12.94
CA PHE A 66 -5.70 -22.28 12.62
C PHE A 66 -4.89 -23.59 12.75
N GLY A 67 -3.56 -23.52 12.70
CA GLY A 67 -2.66 -24.68 12.68
C GLY A 67 -2.30 -25.25 14.05
N GLY A 68 -2.54 -24.52 15.14
CA GLY A 68 -2.22 -24.96 16.51
C GLY A 68 -0.71 -25.07 16.78
N GLU A 69 -0.32 -25.79 17.83
CA GLU A 69 1.08 -26.00 18.21
C GLU A 69 1.74 -27.07 17.32
N SER A 70 2.34 -26.62 16.22
CA SER A 70 3.11 -27.48 15.31
C SER A 70 4.40 -26.77 14.87
N GLU A 71 5.42 -27.52 14.46
CA GLU A 71 6.64 -26.95 13.86
C GLU A 71 6.33 -26.04 12.65
N VAL A 72 5.22 -26.31 11.96
CA VAL A 72 4.72 -25.48 10.86
C VAL A 72 4.25 -24.12 11.37
N ALA A 73 3.66 -24.05 12.56
CA ALA A 73 3.20 -22.80 13.15
C ALA A 73 4.38 -21.87 13.47
N GLU A 74 5.46 -22.39 14.08
CA GLU A 74 6.67 -21.60 14.31
C GLU A 74 7.24 -21.04 13.00
N PHE A 75 7.31 -21.86 11.94
CA PHE A 75 7.74 -21.38 10.63
C PHE A 75 6.83 -20.28 10.09
N LEU A 76 5.51 -20.43 10.20
CA LEU A 76 4.54 -19.43 9.74
C LEU A 76 4.64 -18.11 10.53
N GLU A 77 4.99 -18.16 11.81
CA GLU A 77 5.24 -16.97 12.61
C GLU A 77 6.46 -16.19 12.09
N HIS A 78 7.56 -16.90 11.79
CA HIS A 78 8.75 -16.29 11.17
C HIS A 78 8.44 -15.70 9.79
N VAL A 79 7.61 -16.40 8.99
CA VAL A 79 7.13 -15.88 7.71
C VAL A 79 6.32 -14.59 7.91
N TRP A 80 5.39 -14.54 8.86
CA TRP A 80 4.68 -13.30 9.19
C TRP A 80 5.67 -12.18 9.52
N TYR A 81 6.65 -12.41 10.39
CA TYR A 81 7.58 -11.35 10.80
C TYR A 81 8.39 -10.83 9.62
N ALA A 82 8.91 -11.73 8.78
CA ALA A 82 9.68 -11.36 7.60
C ALA A 82 8.85 -10.54 6.61
N PHE A 83 7.62 -10.96 6.32
CA PHE A 83 6.77 -10.28 5.34
C PHE A 83 6.25 -8.92 5.85
N ILE A 84 5.90 -8.82 7.14
CA ILE A 84 5.52 -7.54 7.75
C ILE A 84 6.72 -6.58 7.77
N PHE A 85 7.91 -7.05 8.11
CA PHE A 85 9.13 -6.23 8.08
C PHE A 85 9.43 -5.72 6.67
N LEU A 86 9.36 -6.58 5.65
CA LEU A 86 9.53 -6.18 4.26
C LEU A 86 8.46 -5.18 3.82
N SER A 87 7.20 -5.40 4.18
CA SER A 87 6.10 -4.44 3.93
C SER A 87 6.42 -3.04 4.48
N LEU A 88 6.94 -2.96 5.72
CA LEU A 88 7.33 -1.68 6.32
C LEU A 88 8.44 -0.99 5.53
N LEU A 89 9.47 -1.73 5.09
CA LEU A 89 10.53 -1.17 4.23
C LEU A 89 9.97 -0.62 2.91
N PHE A 90 9.06 -1.36 2.26
CA PHE A 90 8.42 -0.91 1.03
C PHE A 90 7.50 0.30 1.25
N SER A 91 6.80 0.38 2.38
CA SER A 91 5.99 1.53 2.77
C SER A 91 6.83 2.80 2.96
N LEU A 92 8.02 2.69 3.55
CA LEU A 92 8.97 3.81 3.65
C LEU A 92 9.45 4.26 2.26
N PHE A 93 9.74 3.31 1.37
CA PHE A 93 10.16 3.61 0.01
C PHE A 93 9.05 4.26 -0.84
N GLU A 94 7.81 3.76 -0.71
CA GLU A 94 6.62 4.35 -1.30
C GLU A 94 6.43 5.79 -0.80
N SER A 95 6.51 6.01 0.51
CA SER A 95 6.38 7.33 1.13
C SER A 95 7.42 8.32 0.59
N TYR A 96 8.67 7.89 0.41
CA TYR A 96 9.73 8.69 -0.20
C TYR A 96 9.38 9.10 -1.64
N HIS A 97 8.87 8.16 -2.45
CA HIS A 97 8.41 8.44 -3.81
C HIS A 97 7.23 9.41 -3.84
N LEU A 98 6.29 9.27 -2.92
CA LEU A 98 5.09 10.10 -2.82
C LEU A 98 5.44 11.56 -2.44
N ILE A 99 6.42 11.75 -1.54
CA ILE A 99 6.97 13.09 -1.21
C ILE A 99 7.60 13.75 -2.45
N ASN A 100 8.38 13.00 -3.22
CA ASN A 100 9.03 13.51 -4.43
C ASN A 100 8.01 13.85 -5.53
N PHE A 101 6.95 13.05 -5.65
CA PHE A 101 5.82 13.35 -6.53
C PHE A 101 5.14 14.67 -6.14
N GLY A 102 4.87 14.89 -4.84
CA GLY A 102 4.27 16.13 -4.34
C GLY A 102 5.07 17.38 -4.70
N LYS A 103 6.41 17.32 -4.60
CA LYS A 103 7.31 18.42 -5.02
C LYS A 103 7.22 18.71 -6.53
N GLY A 104 7.04 17.68 -7.36
CA GLY A 104 6.83 17.84 -8.80
C GLY A 104 5.55 18.61 -9.14
N PHE A 105 4.46 18.32 -8.44
CA PHE A 105 3.17 18.99 -8.64
C PHE A 105 3.21 20.50 -8.29
N VAL A 106 3.94 20.86 -7.22
CA VAL A 106 4.15 22.26 -6.83
C VAL A 106 4.88 23.04 -7.93
N LYS A 107 5.95 22.47 -8.50
CA LYS A 107 6.67 23.09 -9.63
C LYS A 107 5.78 23.32 -10.85
N ILE A 108 4.91 22.38 -11.20
CA ILE A 108 3.99 22.51 -12.34
C ILE A 108 2.96 23.64 -12.10
N LYS A 109 2.43 23.77 -10.88
CA LYS A 109 1.52 24.87 -10.52
C LYS A 109 2.20 26.24 -10.63
N GLU A 110 3.45 26.37 -10.19
CA GLU A 110 4.20 27.62 -10.29
C GLU A 110 4.50 28.02 -11.74
N PHE A 111 4.89 27.05 -12.59
CA PHE A 111 5.11 27.29 -14.01
C PHE A 111 3.84 27.77 -14.73
N THR A 112 2.70 27.15 -14.43
CA THR A 112 1.40 27.54 -14.99
C THR A 112 1.03 28.96 -14.57
N LYS A 113 1.20 29.30 -13.28
CA LYS A 113 0.91 30.64 -12.74
C LYS A 113 1.78 31.74 -13.38
N LYS A 114 3.08 31.48 -13.60
CA LYS A 114 3.99 32.38 -14.30
C LYS A 114 3.59 32.60 -15.77
N LYS A 115 3.18 31.55 -16.49
CA LYS A 115 2.75 31.64 -17.90
C LYS A 115 1.50 32.51 -18.04
N THR A 116 0.52 32.33 -17.16
CA THR A 116 -0.74 33.11 -17.16
C THR A 116 -0.51 34.58 -16.79
N ALA A 117 0.39 34.85 -15.84
CA ALA A 117 0.77 36.22 -15.48
C ALA A 117 1.47 36.96 -16.64
N LYS A 118 2.39 36.29 -17.34
CA LYS A 118 3.08 36.85 -18.51
C LYS A 118 2.10 37.16 -19.64
N ASN A 119 1.14 36.28 -19.90
CA ASN A 119 0.15 36.48 -20.96
C ASN A 119 -0.83 37.63 -20.68
N LYS A 120 -1.24 37.83 -19.41
CA LYS A 120 -2.02 39.01 -19.00
C LYS A 120 -1.24 40.32 -19.15
N SER A 121 0.07 40.32 -18.88
CA SER A 121 0.91 41.52 -19.02
C SER A 121 1.08 41.99 -20.47
N ILE A 122 1.14 41.03 -21.42
CA ILE A 122 1.25 41.32 -22.86
C ILE A 122 -0.06 41.88 -23.40
N LYS A 123 -1.20 41.35 -22.95
CA LYS A 123 -2.54 41.84 -23.34
C LYS A 123 -2.88 43.24 -22.81
N ARG A 124 -2.21 43.72 -21.76
CA ARG A 124 -2.40 45.07 -21.19
C ARG A 124 -1.53 46.15 -21.86
N LYS A 125 -0.56 45.77 -22.69
CA LYS A 125 0.34 46.68 -23.42
C LYS A 125 -0.06 46.89 -24.89
N ARG A 126 -1.07 46.16 -25.38
CA ARG A 126 -1.77 46.42 -26.65
C ARG A 126 -3.08 47.08 -26.34
#